data_AF-A0A7J4S939-F1
#
_entry.id   AF-A0A7J4S939-F1
#
_cell.length_a   1.000
_cell.length_b   1.000
_cell.length_c   1.000
_cell.angle_alpha   90.00
_cell.angle_beta   90.00
_cell.angle_gamma   90.00
#
_symmetry.space_group_name_H-M   'P 1'
#
loop_
_entity.id
_entity.type
_entity.pdbx_description
1 polymer ?
#
loop_
_entity_poly.entity_id
_entity_poly.type
_entity_poly.pdbx_seq_one_letter_code
_entity_poly.pdbx_strand_id
1 'polypeptide(L)'
;MSGYLRDSQLRRQLEEKVKETTRTRQAAEDGLKSAQEVIDAARKIDANVVEAEKALADATSAMADKDYKLAAERAAEAAERGKRIYRERASAILDSSAGLAALAKGVGADVSEAEAFLGKARDALAAENLGEAVDFAKKAWKRSEKVLSEHLSSSFSQVQALILSAKNLGRDTATVEDLLSRARTAVEGNNFASAL
;
A
#
# COMPACT_ATOMS: atom_id res chain seq x y z
N MET A 1 44.14 23.42 47.23
CA MET A 1 43.59 23.79 45.89
C MET A 1 43.24 22.59 44.97
N SER A 2 43.20 21.33 45.46
CA SER A 2 42.98 20.15 44.60
C SER A 2 41.51 19.64 44.54
N GLY A 3 40.68 19.95 45.54
CA GLY A 3 39.28 19.48 45.59
C GLY A 3 38.32 20.20 44.62
N TYR A 4 38.46 21.52 44.46
CA TYR A 4 37.58 22.32 43.59
C TYR A 4 37.72 22.01 42.10
N LEU A 5 38.92 21.63 41.64
CA LEU A 5 39.17 21.23 40.25
C LEU A 5 38.60 19.83 39.94
N ARG A 6 38.62 18.91 40.92
CA ARG A 6 37.99 17.60 40.76
C ARG A 6 36.46 17.68 40.81
N ASP A 7 35.91 18.53 41.68
CA ASP A 7 34.46 18.76 41.77
C ASP A 7 33.92 19.43 40.50
N SER A 8 34.64 20.39 39.92
CA SER A 8 34.23 21.04 38.67
C SER A 8 34.32 20.11 37.44
N GLN A 9 35.34 19.23 37.37
CA GLN A 9 35.43 18.21 36.33
C GLN A 9 34.33 17.15 36.44
N LEU A 10 34.03 16.68 37.66
CA LEU A 10 32.97 15.70 37.89
C LEU A 10 31.58 16.26 37.54
N ARG A 11 31.29 17.52 37.90
CA ARG A 11 30.05 18.20 37.51
C ARG A 11 29.91 18.30 35.99
N ARG A 12 30.96 18.69 35.27
CA ARG A 12 30.96 18.72 33.79
C ARG A 12 30.67 17.34 33.17
N GLN A 13 31.31 16.28 33.68
CA GLN A 13 31.08 14.92 33.18
C GLN A 13 29.66 14.42 33.45
N LEU A 14 29.08 14.79 34.59
CA LEU A 14 27.68 14.47 34.90
C LEU A 14 26.71 15.26 34.01
N GLU A 15 26.96 16.56 33.79
CA GLU A 15 26.18 17.39 32.88
C GLU A 15 26.23 16.85 31.44
N GLU A 16 27.40 16.44 30.95
CA GLU A 16 27.56 15.84 29.63
C GLU A 16 26.81 14.50 29.52
N LYS A 17 26.95 13.61 30.51
CA LYS A 17 26.22 12.33 30.53
C LYS A 17 24.70 12.50 30.59
N VAL A 18 24.21 13.45 31.38
CA VAL A 18 22.77 13.75 31.46
C VAL A 18 22.28 14.29 30.11
N LYS A 19 23.03 15.18 29.48
CA LYS A 19 22.68 15.73 28.17
C LYS A 19 22.67 14.65 27.08
N GLU A 20 23.66 13.77 27.08
CA GLU A 20 23.75 12.64 26.15
C GLU A 20 22.57 11.68 26.32
N THR A 21 22.30 11.25 27.56
CA THR A 21 21.19 10.35 27.89
C THR A 21 19.84 10.95 27.50
N THR A 22 19.65 12.25 27.74
CA THR A 22 18.42 12.97 27.36
C THR A 22 18.26 13.01 25.83
N ARG A 23 19.35 13.24 25.10
CA ARG A 23 19.34 13.27 23.63
C ARG A 23 19.05 11.89 23.04
N THR A 24 19.67 10.83 23.57
CA THR A 24 19.42 9.45 23.11
C THR A 24 18.00 9.02 23.42
N ARG A 25 17.46 9.40 24.58
CA ARG A 25 16.07 9.14 24.94
C ARG A 25 15.10 9.83 23.96
N GLN A 26 15.31 11.11 23.67
CA GLN A 26 14.46 11.82 22.71
C GLN A 26 14.52 11.18 21.32
N ALA A 27 15.72 10.81 20.85
CA ALA A 27 15.87 10.14 19.57
C ALA A 27 15.15 8.79 19.51
N ALA A 28 15.14 8.05 20.62
CA ALA A 28 14.42 6.78 20.73
C ALA A 28 12.89 6.99 20.76
N GLU A 29 12.39 8.00 21.49
CA GLU A 29 10.96 8.36 21.52
C GLU A 29 10.46 8.78 20.13
N ASP A 30 11.21 9.66 19.45
CA ASP A 30 10.89 10.12 18.09
C ASP A 30 10.96 8.97 17.08
N GLY A 31 11.99 8.12 17.20
CA GLY A 31 12.16 6.93 16.37
C GLY A 31 11.00 5.94 16.51
N LEU A 32 10.58 5.66 17.74
CA LEU A 32 9.44 4.77 18.01
C LEU A 32 8.15 5.31 17.40
N LYS A 33 7.90 6.61 17.58
CA LYS A 33 6.73 7.26 17.01
C LYS A 33 6.73 7.18 15.48
N SER A 34 7.87 7.51 14.85
CA SER A 34 8.00 7.44 13.39
C SER A 34 7.84 6.01 12.85
N ALA A 35 8.43 5.01 13.53
CA ALA A 35 8.28 3.62 13.17
C ALA A 35 6.81 3.16 13.26
N GLN A 36 6.12 3.51 14.35
CA GLN A 36 4.70 3.21 14.54
C GLN A 36 3.84 3.84 13.44
N GLU A 37 4.05 5.12 13.12
CA GLU A 37 3.29 5.82 12.06
C GLU A 37 3.43 5.15 10.70
N VAL A 38 4.66 4.77 10.32
CA VAL A 38 4.92 4.08 9.05
C VAL A 38 4.30 2.68 9.03
N ILE A 39 4.43 1.93 10.12
CA ILE A 39 3.87 0.57 10.24
C ILE A 39 2.35 0.62 10.16
N ASP A 40 1.71 1.58 10.83
CA ASP A 40 0.26 1.75 10.77
C ASP A 40 -0.22 2.17 9.37
N ALA A 41 0.53 3.04 8.69
CA ALA A 41 0.23 3.41 7.31
C ALA A 41 0.33 2.20 6.37
N ALA A 42 1.36 1.38 6.52
CA ALA A 42 1.52 0.13 5.77
C ALA A 42 0.39 -0.87 6.07
N ARG A 43 -0.01 -1.00 7.35
CA ARG A 43 -1.12 -1.88 7.75
C ARG A 43 -2.46 -1.44 7.14
N LYS A 44 -2.72 -0.12 7.05
CA LYS A 44 -3.95 0.44 6.45
C LYS A 44 -4.12 0.12 4.96
N ILE A 45 -3.07 -0.33 4.28
CA ILE A 45 -3.12 -0.75 2.88
C ILE A 45 -2.94 -2.28 2.72
N ASP A 46 -3.20 -3.00 3.81
CA ASP A 46 -3.14 -4.47 3.91
C ASP A 46 -1.74 -5.04 3.63
N ALA A 47 -0.69 -4.30 3.99
CA ALA A 47 0.68 -4.83 3.93
C ALA A 47 0.95 -5.78 5.10
N ASN A 48 1.74 -6.83 4.87
CA ASN A 48 2.20 -7.73 5.93
C ASN A 48 3.32 -7.05 6.74
N VAL A 49 2.97 -6.52 7.91
CA VAL A 49 3.88 -5.73 8.76
C VAL A 49 4.51 -6.52 9.92
N VAL A 50 4.30 -7.84 10.00
CA VAL A 50 4.70 -8.68 11.14
C VAL A 50 6.17 -8.51 11.53
N GLU A 51 7.08 -8.46 10.55
CA GLU A 51 8.52 -8.32 10.82
C GLU A 51 8.91 -6.92 11.33
N ALA A 52 8.17 -5.89 10.92
CA ALA A 52 8.39 -4.52 11.38
C ALA A 52 7.78 -4.30 12.76
N GLU A 53 6.61 -4.89 13.03
CA GLU A 53 5.97 -4.90 14.36
C GLU A 53 6.85 -5.60 15.39
N LYS A 54 7.50 -6.71 15.03
CA LYS A 54 8.45 -7.39 15.92
C LYS A 54 9.61 -6.48 16.31
N ALA A 55 10.22 -5.80 15.34
CA ALA A 55 11.31 -4.86 15.60
C ALA A 55 10.84 -3.65 16.46
N LEU A 56 9.60 -3.19 16.26
CA LEU A 56 9.00 -2.14 17.07
C LEU A 56 8.75 -2.58 18.52
N ALA A 57 8.31 -3.82 18.72
CA ALA A 57 8.15 -4.42 20.04
C ALA A 57 9.50 -4.52 20.78
N ASP A 58 10.55 -4.98 20.09
CA ASP A 58 11.91 -5.03 20.64
C ASP A 58 12.41 -3.63 21.05
N ALA A 59 12.15 -2.62 20.21
CA ALA A 59 12.48 -1.22 20.51
C ALA A 59 11.72 -0.68 21.73
N THR A 60 10.45 -1.05 21.88
CA THR A 60 9.59 -0.65 22.99
C THR A 60 10.05 -1.30 24.30
N SER A 61 10.46 -2.57 24.24
CA SER A 61 11.06 -3.26 25.40
C SER A 61 12.35 -2.59 25.83
N ALA A 62 13.24 -2.26 24.90
CA ALA A 62 14.49 -1.56 25.21
C ALA A 62 14.25 -0.17 25.83
N MET A 63 13.20 0.55 25.41
CA MET A 63 12.79 1.79 26.08
C MET A 63 12.33 1.57 27.52
N ALA A 64 11.55 0.51 27.77
CA ALA A 64 11.08 0.17 29.12
C ALA A 64 12.26 -0.17 30.04
N ASP A 65 13.28 -0.84 29.50
CA ASP A 65 14.52 -1.19 30.20
C ASP A 65 15.49 0.00 30.36
N LYS A 66 15.12 1.18 29.84
CA LYS A 66 15.94 2.40 29.80
C LYS A 66 17.23 2.26 29.00
N ASP A 67 17.32 1.23 28.15
CA ASP A 67 18.37 1.11 27.15
C ASP A 67 17.99 1.97 25.93
N TYR A 68 18.11 3.29 26.09
CA TYR A 68 17.72 4.26 25.07
C TYR A 68 18.53 4.13 23.77
N LYS A 69 19.75 3.59 23.86
CA LYS A 69 20.59 3.38 22.68
C LYS A 69 20.06 2.21 21.86
N LEU A 70 19.83 1.07 22.50
CA LEU A 70 19.23 -0.09 21.84
C LEU A 70 17.83 0.23 21.31
N ALA A 71 17.03 0.98 22.08
CA ALA A 71 15.72 1.43 21.66
C ALA A 71 15.76 2.26 20.37
N ALA A 72 16.67 3.25 20.29
CA ALA A 72 16.83 4.07 19.09
C ALA A 72 17.26 3.24 17.87
N GLU A 73 18.20 2.30 18.07
CA GLU A 73 18.68 1.39 17.01
C GLU A 73 17.54 0.50 16.49
N ARG A 74 16.76 -0.12 17.39
CA ARG A 74 15.64 -0.99 17.02
C ARG A 74 14.47 -0.21 16.42
N ALA A 75 14.22 1.01 16.90
CA ALA A 75 13.18 1.86 16.33
C ALA A 75 13.53 2.29 14.90
N ALA A 76 14.79 2.64 14.63
CA ALA A 76 15.26 2.93 13.28
C ALA A 76 15.13 1.70 12.35
N GLU A 77 15.49 0.51 12.85
CA GLU A 77 15.30 -0.75 12.13
C GLU A 77 13.82 -1.02 11.81
N ALA A 78 12.93 -0.81 12.78
CA ALA A 78 11.48 -0.97 12.59
C ALA A 78 10.93 0.02 11.54
N ALA A 79 11.36 1.28 11.59
CA ALA A 79 10.96 2.30 10.62
C ALA A 79 11.40 1.94 9.19
N GLU A 80 12.66 1.53 9.00
CA GLU A 80 13.18 1.16 7.68
C GLU A 80 12.51 -0.10 7.12
N ARG A 81 12.26 -1.11 7.96
CA ARG A 81 11.46 -2.28 7.57
C ARG A 81 10.04 -1.89 7.18
N GLY A 82 9.39 -1.05 7.98
CA GLY A 82 8.05 -0.54 7.72
C GLY A 82 7.97 0.21 6.38
N LYS A 83 8.93 1.11 6.11
CA LYS A 83 9.00 1.87 4.86
C LYS A 83 9.17 0.95 3.64
N ARG A 84 10.04 -0.06 3.75
CA ARG A 84 10.25 -1.04 2.67
C ARG A 84 8.95 -1.80 2.37
N ILE A 85 8.31 -2.35 3.40
CA ILE A 85 7.03 -3.07 3.29
C ILE A 85 5.95 -2.17 2.67
N TYR A 86 5.85 -0.92 3.12
CA TYR A 86 4.91 0.05 2.56
C TYR A 86 5.20 0.29 1.08
N ARG A 87 6.46 0.58 0.71
CA ARG A 87 6.84 0.85 -0.68
C ARG A 87 6.54 -0.33 -1.59
N GLU A 88 6.87 -1.54 -1.17
CA GLU A 88 6.59 -2.77 -1.92
C GLU A 88 5.08 -2.94 -2.13
N ARG A 89 4.28 -2.77 -1.08
CA ARG A 89 2.81 -2.87 -1.19
C ARG A 89 2.21 -1.77 -2.06
N ALA A 90 2.69 -0.53 -1.94
CA ALA A 90 2.25 0.58 -2.77
C ALA A 90 2.56 0.32 -4.26
N SER A 91 3.74 -0.23 -4.55
CA SER A 91 4.15 -0.62 -5.90
C SER A 91 3.23 -1.73 -6.44
N ALA A 92 2.95 -2.76 -5.64
CA ALA A 92 2.06 -3.84 -6.04
C ALA A 92 0.62 -3.36 -6.33
N ILE A 93 0.10 -2.40 -5.56
CA ILE A 93 -1.20 -1.77 -5.82
C ILE A 93 -1.16 -1.01 -7.14
N LEU A 94 -0.11 -0.21 -7.37
CA LEU A 94 0.08 0.52 -8.63
C LEU A 94 0.14 -0.42 -9.84
N ASP A 95 0.89 -1.52 -9.75
CA ASP A 95 1.01 -2.50 -10.83
C ASP A 95 -0.32 -3.19 -11.11
N SER A 96 -1.08 -3.52 -10.06
CA SER A 96 -2.43 -4.09 -10.19
C SER A 96 -3.38 -3.12 -10.90
N SER A 97 -3.36 -1.84 -10.52
CA SER A 97 -4.13 -0.78 -11.19
C SER A 97 -3.72 -0.56 -12.64
N ALA A 98 -2.42 -0.64 -12.94
CA ALA A 98 -1.92 -0.55 -14.30
C ALA A 98 -2.36 -1.75 -15.16
N GLY A 99 -2.35 -2.96 -14.59
CA GLY A 99 -2.87 -4.15 -15.25
C GLY A 99 -4.36 -4.03 -15.59
N LEU A 100 -5.18 -3.54 -14.67
CA LEU A 100 -6.60 -3.32 -14.92
C LEU A 100 -6.85 -2.27 -15.99
N ALA A 101 -6.09 -1.17 -15.99
CA ALA A 101 -6.16 -0.16 -17.04
C ALA A 101 -5.73 -0.71 -18.41
N ALA A 102 -4.73 -1.59 -18.45
CA ALA A 102 -4.31 -2.25 -19.69
C ALA A 102 -5.41 -3.19 -20.24
N LEU A 103 -6.11 -3.92 -19.37
CA LEU A 103 -7.28 -4.72 -19.76
C LEU A 103 -8.39 -3.83 -20.34
N ALA A 104 -8.72 -2.73 -19.67
CA ALA A 104 -9.72 -1.75 -20.14
C ALA A 104 -9.34 -1.16 -21.51
N LYS A 105 -8.06 -0.89 -21.74
CA LYS A 105 -7.55 -0.43 -23.03
C LYS A 105 -7.64 -1.52 -24.10
N GLY A 106 -7.36 -2.77 -23.74
CA GLY A 106 -7.41 -3.93 -24.63
C GLY A 106 -8.80 -4.18 -25.22
N VAL A 107 -9.86 -3.85 -24.48
CA VAL A 107 -11.25 -3.92 -24.97
C VAL A 107 -11.69 -2.68 -25.75
N GLY A 108 -10.75 -1.79 -26.08
CA GLY A 108 -10.98 -0.58 -26.86
C GLY A 108 -11.63 0.56 -26.08
N ALA A 109 -11.64 0.51 -24.74
CA ALA A 109 -12.26 1.55 -23.95
C ALA A 109 -11.30 2.72 -23.66
N ASP A 110 -11.86 3.90 -23.44
CA ASP A 110 -11.07 5.10 -23.09
C ASP A 110 -10.58 5.03 -21.64
N VAL A 111 -9.26 4.97 -21.49
CA VAL A 111 -8.55 4.88 -20.21
C VAL A 111 -7.72 6.13 -19.90
N SER A 112 -7.88 7.23 -20.65
CA SER A 112 -7.02 8.42 -20.55
C SER A 112 -6.95 8.97 -19.11
N GLU A 113 -8.08 8.99 -18.41
CA GLU A 113 -8.15 9.45 -17.02
C GLU A 113 -7.45 8.47 -16.05
N ALA A 114 -7.58 7.16 -16.27
CA ALA A 114 -6.88 6.16 -15.47
C ALA A 114 -5.36 6.25 -15.70
N GLU A 115 -4.91 6.42 -16.94
CA GLU A 115 -3.50 6.63 -17.30
C GLU A 115 -2.93 7.89 -16.63
N ALA A 116 -3.69 8.98 -16.58
CA ALA A 116 -3.28 10.21 -15.89
C ALA A 116 -3.10 9.98 -14.37
N PHE A 117 -4.00 9.23 -13.72
CA PHE A 117 -3.82 8.86 -12.32
C PHE A 117 -2.64 7.92 -12.09
N LEU A 118 -2.41 6.96 -12.98
CA LEU A 118 -1.23 6.08 -12.91
C LEU A 118 0.08 6.86 -13.06
N GLY A 119 0.10 7.89 -13.91
CA GLY A 119 1.24 8.83 -14.01
C GLY A 119 1.54 9.49 -12.67
N LYS A 120 0.52 10.13 -12.07
CA LYS A 120 0.64 10.78 -10.75
C LYS A 120 1.06 9.81 -9.64
N ALA A 121 0.56 8.58 -9.69
CA ALA A 121 0.94 7.55 -8.73
C ALA A 121 2.42 7.16 -8.84
N ARG A 122 2.96 7.06 -10.06
CA ARG A 122 4.39 6.80 -10.31
C ARG A 122 5.26 7.95 -9.81
N ASP A 123 4.86 9.19 -10.09
CA ASP A 123 5.59 10.39 -9.63
C ASP A 123 5.62 10.45 -8.10
N ALA A 124 4.47 10.20 -7.44
CA ALA A 124 4.39 10.14 -5.98
C ALA A 124 5.24 9.01 -5.38
N LEU A 125 5.27 7.84 -6.03
CA LEU A 125 6.11 6.72 -5.58
C LEU A 125 7.61 7.06 -5.70
N ALA A 126 8.01 7.72 -6.79
CA ALA A 126 9.38 8.17 -7.00
C ALA A 126 9.80 9.27 -6.00
N ALA A 127 8.86 10.12 -5.58
CA ALA A 127 9.06 11.13 -4.55
C ALA A 127 8.99 10.59 -3.11
N GLU A 128 8.84 9.27 -2.94
CA GLU A 128 8.62 8.60 -1.64
C GLU A 128 7.32 9.01 -0.90
N ASN A 129 6.40 9.66 -1.60
CA ASN A 129 5.05 9.99 -1.10
C ASN A 129 4.13 8.76 -1.23
N LEU A 130 4.41 7.72 -0.44
CA LEU A 130 3.76 6.40 -0.56
C LEU A 130 2.22 6.46 -0.39
N GLY A 131 1.73 7.35 0.48
CA GLY A 131 0.29 7.54 0.68
C GLY A 131 -0.41 8.08 -0.56
N GLU A 132 0.15 9.13 -1.17
CA GLU A 132 -0.38 9.71 -2.40
C GLU A 132 -0.29 8.73 -3.56
N ALA A 133 0.80 7.95 -3.64
CA ALA A 133 0.96 6.91 -4.65
C ALA A 133 -0.18 5.89 -4.59
N VAL A 134 -0.53 5.41 -3.39
CA VAL A 134 -1.65 4.49 -3.19
C VAL A 134 -2.98 5.14 -3.53
N ASP A 135 -3.21 6.38 -3.13
CA ASP A 135 -4.46 7.08 -3.41
C ASP A 135 -4.69 7.29 -4.92
N PHE A 136 -3.66 7.69 -5.65
CA PHE A 136 -3.74 7.81 -7.11
C PHE A 136 -3.89 6.44 -7.79
N ALA A 137 -3.18 5.41 -7.33
CA ALA A 137 -3.34 4.06 -7.85
C ALA A 137 -4.76 3.52 -7.64
N LYS A 138 -5.38 3.76 -6.48
CA LYS A 138 -6.77 3.39 -6.19
C LYS A 138 -7.77 4.16 -7.07
N LYS A 139 -7.52 5.44 -7.34
CA LYS A 139 -8.34 6.23 -8.28
C LYS A 139 -8.27 5.66 -9.70
N ALA A 140 -7.07 5.30 -10.16
CA ALA A 140 -6.89 4.64 -11.44
C ALA A 140 -7.66 3.30 -11.50
N TRP A 141 -7.53 2.46 -10.48
CA TRP A 141 -8.26 1.19 -10.37
C TRP A 141 -9.76 1.40 -10.54
N LYS A 142 -10.35 2.26 -9.71
CA LYS A 142 -11.79 2.52 -9.72
C LYS A 142 -12.28 3.05 -11.08
N ARG A 143 -11.45 3.87 -11.75
CA ARG A 143 -11.80 4.38 -13.07
C ARG A 143 -11.80 3.27 -14.11
N SER A 144 -10.78 2.42 -14.12
CA SER A 144 -10.67 1.27 -15.03
C SER A 144 -11.76 0.23 -14.79
N GLU A 145 -12.06 -0.07 -13.52
CA GLU A 145 -13.14 -0.97 -13.10
C GLU A 145 -14.50 -0.49 -13.62
N LYS A 146 -14.79 0.81 -13.48
CA LYS A 146 -16.02 1.42 -13.99
C LYS A 146 -16.13 1.25 -15.51
N VAL A 147 -15.06 1.55 -16.25
CA VAL A 147 -15.03 1.42 -17.71
C VAL A 147 -15.28 -0.03 -18.14
N LEU A 148 -14.60 -0.99 -17.51
CA LEU A 148 -14.75 -2.40 -17.80
C LEU A 148 -16.17 -2.89 -17.50
N SER A 149 -16.73 -2.48 -16.37
CA SER A 149 -18.09 -2.84 -15.97
C SER A 149 -19.14 -2.30 -16.94
N GLU A 150 -18.98 -1.06 -17.41
CA GLU A 150 -19.85 -0.45 -18.43
C GLU A 150 -19.75 -1.20 -19.77
N HIS A 151 -18.53 -1.51 -20.21
CA HIS A 151 -18.29 -2.26 -21.44
C HIS A 151 -18.92 -3.66 -21.39
N LEU A 152 -18.65 -4.41 -20.32
CA LEU A 152 -19.19 -5.76 -20.10
C LEU A 152 -20.72 -5.76 -20.01
N SER A 153 -21.32 -4.76 -19.35
CA SER A 153 -22.79 -4.65 -19.26
C SER A 153 -23.43 -4.43 -20.62
N SER A 154 -22.81 -3.58 -21.46
CA SER A 154 -23.23 -3.38 -22.84
C SER A 154 -23.10 -4.65 -23.67
N SER A 155 -21.94 -5.31 -23.60
CA SER A 155 -21.67 -6.57 -24.31
C SER A 155 -22.64 -7.68 -23.90
N PHE A 156 -22.93 -7.83 -22.61
CA PHE A 156 -23.92 -8.81 -22.12
C PHE A 156 -25.31 -8.54 -22.66
N SER A 157 -25.74 -7.28 -22.73
CA SER A 157 -27.06 -6.91 -23.26
C SER A 157 -27.18 -7.27 -24.75
N GLN A 158 -26.12 -7.03 -25.52
CA GLN A 158 -26.06 -7.40 -26.95
C GLN A 158 -26.10 -8.92 -27.13
N VAL A 159 -25.31 -9.67 -26.37
CA VAL A 159 -25.30 -11.14 -26.42
C VAL A 159 -26.67 -11.71 -26.05
N GLN A 160 -27.33 -11.16 -25.03
CA GLN A 160 -28.70 -11.57 -24.67
C GLN A 160 -29.71 -11.33 -25.80
N ALA A 161 -29.65 -10.18 -26.48
CA ALA A 161 -30.51 -9.91 -27.62
C ALA A 161 -30.28 -10.91 -28.77
N LEU A 162 -29.02 -11.25 -29.06
CA LEU A 162 -28.66 -12.24 -30.07
C LEU A 162 -29.12 -13.66 -29.70
N ILE A 163 -28.99 -14.05 -28.43
CA ILE A 163 -29.52 -15.33 -27.94
C ILE A 163 -31.03 -15.39 -28.16
N LEU A 164 -31.76 -14.33 -27.80
CA LEU A 164 -33.21 -14.28 -27.99
C LEU A 164 -33.59 -14.40 -29.47
N SER A 165 -32.90 -13.68 -30.36
CA SER A 165 -33.10 -13.79 -31.81
C SER A 165 -32.80 -15.20 -32.34
N ALA A 166 -31.72 -15.84 -31.88
CA ALA A 166 -31.36 -17.20 -32.28
C ALA A 166 -32.39 -18.24 -31.81
N LYS A 167 -32.91 -18.10 -30.58
CA LYS A 167 -34.01 -18.93 -30.05
C LYS A 167 -35.27 -18.80 -30.88
N ASN A 168 -35.64 -17.58 -31.27
CA ASN A 168 -36.80 -17.33 -32.13
C ASN A 168 -36.65 -17.97 -33.52
N LEU A 169 -35.42 -18.18 -33.98
CA LEU A 169 -35.10 -18.90 -35.23
C LEU A 169 -34.95 -20.42 -35.04
N GLY A 170 -35.26 -20.95 -33.85
CA GLY A 170 -35.17 -22.37 -33.52
C GLY A 170 -33.74 -22.91 -33.41
N ARG A 171 -32.74 -22.04 -33.19
CA ARG A 171 -31.35 -22.44 -32.99
C ARG A 171 -31.10 -22.82 -31.52
N ASP A 172 -30.26 -23.82 -31.31
CA ASP A 172 -29.73 -24.12 -29.97
C ASP A 172 -28.75 -23.02 -29.53
N THR A 173 -28.91 -22.56 -28.30
CA THR A 173 -28.13 -21.47 -27.69
C THR A 173 -27.55 -21.86 -26.34
N ALA A 174 -27.74 -23.11 -25.87
CA ALA A 174 -27.37 -23.54 -24.53
C ALA A 174 -25.89 -23.28 -24.18
N THR A 175 -24.98 -23.51 -25.14
CA THR A 175 -23.55 -23.25 -24.95
C THR A 175 -23.24 -21.77 -24.76
N VAL A 176 -23.90 -20.87 -25.50
CA VAL A 176 -23.67 -19.42 -25.41
C VAL A 176 -24.28 -18.87 -24.11
N GLU A 177 -25.40 -19.43 -23.66
CA GLU A 177 -26.00 -19.09 -22.37
C GLU A 177 -25.11 -19.48 -21.18
N ASP A 178 -24.50 -20.67 -21.23
CA ASP A 178 -23.52 -21.10 -20.22
C ASP A 178 -22.31 -20.16 -20.17
N LEU A 179 -21.73 -19.83 -21.34
CA LEU A 179 -20.59 -18.91 -21.43
C LEU A 179 -20.94 -17.52 -20.88
N LEU A 180 -22.13 -16.99 -21.22
CA LEU A 180 -22.61 -15.71 -20.70
C LEU A 180 -22.78 -15.74 -19.17
N SER A 181 -23.31 -16.84 -18.63
CA SER A 181 -23.45 -17.03 -17.18
C SER A 181 -22.10 -17.03 -16.48
N ARG A 182 -21.12 -17.79 -17.01
CA ARG A 182 -19.75 -17.85 -16.48
C ARG A 182 -19.05 -16.50 -16.52
N ALA A 183 -19.21 -15.76 -17.62
CA ALA A 183 -18.65 -14.41 -17.74
C ALA A 183 -19.23 -13.47 -16.67
N ARG A 184 -20.54 -13.53 -16.39
CA ARG A 184 -21.16 -12.73 -15.30
C ARG A 184 -20.59 -13.07 -13.94
N THR A 185 -20.46 -14.35 -13.62
CA THR A 185 -19.86 -14.79 -12.35
C THR A 185 -18.41 -14.31 -12.24
N ALA A 186 -17.64 -14.30 -13.34
CA ALA A 186 -16.28 -13.76 -13.34
C ALA A 186 -16.25 -12.25 -13.05
N VAL A 187 -17.19 -11.47 -13.57
CA VAL A 187 -17.33 -10.03 -13.25
C VAL A 187 -17.72 -9.82 -11.79
N GLU A 188 -18.68 -10.57 -11.27
CA GLU A 188 -19.10 -10.50 -9.86
C GLU A 188 -17.93 -10.81 -8.90
N GLY A 189 -16.99 -11.66 -9.33
CA GLY A 189 -15.76 -11.97 -8.61
C GLY A 189 -14.60 -10.98 -8.83
N ASN A 190 -14.82 -9.83 -9.48
CA ASN A 190 -13.78 -8.86 -9.90
C ASN A 190 -12.68 -9.46 -10.79
N ASN A 191 -12.96 -10.59 -11.46
CA ASN A 191 -12.05 -11.24 -12.39
C ASN A 191 -12.39 -10.82 -13.83
N PHE A 192 -12.12 -9.54 -14.13
CA PHE A 192 -12.36 -8.95 -15.45
C PHE A 192 -11.60 -9.69 -16.56
N ALA A 193 -10.40 -10.20 -16.27
CA ALA A 193 -9.60 -10.95 -17.25
C ALA A 193 -10.25 -12.27 -17.69
N SER A 194 -11.03 -12.92 -16.82
CA SER A 194 -11.75 -14.15 -17.18
C SER A 194 -13.15 -13.90 -17.75
N ALA A 195 -13.64 -12.66 -17.64
CA ALA A 195 -14.94 -12.25 -18.18
C ALA A 195 -14.88 -11.75 -19.63
N LEU A 196 -13.67 -11.38 -20.09
CA LEU A 196 -13.36 -10.91 -21.44
C LEU A 196 -12.86 -12.05 -22.32
#